data_AF-A0A7C5M6P3-F1
#
_entry.id   AF-A0A7C5M6P3-F1
#
_cell.length_a   1.000
_cell.length_b   1.000
_cell.length_c   1.000
_cell.angle_alpha   90.00
_cell.angle_beta   90.00
_cell.angle_gamma   90.00
#
_symmetry.space_group_name_H-M   'P 1'
#
loop_
_entity.id
_entity.type
_entity.pdbx_description
1 polymer ?
#
loop_
_entity_poly.entity_id
_entity_poly.type
_entity_poly.pdbx_seq_one_letter_code
_entity_poly.pdbx_strand_id
1 'polypeptide(L)'
;MDEKEMTAAPEGQEATPEQLGIEMEAPVQGAQQDPLMAILEAIVYVTDEPLTAAQIADALGEPRPRVAELLEKLVAEYNQPHHGLTIREVAGGYKMSTKPEHHEAIRAFVKKLQPPLKLSLAALETLAVIAYKQPVTAPEIMEIRGVQGAGVLKTLLDRKLITTAGRKNVVGRPILYKTTKEFLVQFGLKDLSELPTLKEFEELRRMALGEDEGPVAADGSEAGAPAAEGPAEDSQPAGARGGEGSSAQETPVADAQGPDPEAELEPDAAGLAEQQPE
;
A
#
# COMPACT_ATOMS: atom_id res chain seq x y z
N MET A 1 57.61 67.46 -1.32
CA MET A 1 58.26 67.77 -0.04
C MET A 1 57.26 67.74 1.10
N ASP A 2 56.96 66.61 1.73
CA ASP A 2 57.01 65.18 1.31
C ASP A 2 56.21 64.31 2.32
N GLU A 3 56.06 63.02 1.99
CA GLU A 3 56.05 61.81 2.84
C GLU A 3 56.51 61.96 4.33
N LYS A 4 56.18 61.14 5.36
CA LYS A 4 55.48 59.83 5.60
C LYS A 4 55.41 59.61 7.16
N GLU A 5 54.71 58.68 7.85
CA GLU A 5 53.63 57.70 7.56
C GLU A 5 53.04 57.06 8.86
N MET A 6 51.70 57.01 9.00
CA MET A 6 50.90 55.93 9.65
C MET A 6 51.06 55.57 11.18
N THR A 7 50.14 54.71 11.66
CA THR A 7 49.97 54.13 13.03
C THR A 7 49.37 55.06 14.10
N ALA A 8 48.45 54.66 14.98
CA ALA A 8 47.64 53.43 15.10
C ALA A 8 46.24 53.76 15.71
N ALA A 9 45.29 52.81 15.68
CA ALA A 9 43.93 52.98 16.24
C ALA A 9 43.89 52.88 17.79
N PRO A 10 42.78 53.29 18.44
CA PRO A 10 41.70 52.33 18.67
C PRO A 10 40.25 52.88 18.60
N GLU A 11 39.31 51.94 18.40
CA GLU A 11 37.94 51.84 18.96
C GLU A 11 36.89 52.97 18.78
N GLY A 12 35.61 52.56 18.64
CA GLY A 12 34.45 53.46 18.79
C GLY A 12 33.72 53.89 17.51
N GLN A 13 33.56 53.01 16.51
CA GLN A 13 32.83 53.36 15.28
C GLN A 13 31.32 53.45 15.52
N GLU A 14 30.75 54.64 15.35
CA GLU A 14 29.30 54.88 15.39
C GLU A 14 28.59 54.15 14.23
N ALA A 15 27.52 53.42 14.53
CA ALA A 15 26.76 52.65 13.55
C ALA A 15 25.24 52.70 13.83
N THR A 16 24.57 53.61 13.12
CA THR A 16 23.12 53.61 12.87
C THR A 16 22.91 53.91 11.37
N PRO A 17 21.80 53.48 10.72
CA PRO A 17 20.65 52.72 11.20
C PRO A 17 20.43 51.41 10.37
N GLU A 18 19.19 51.13 9.92
CA GLU A 18 18.77 50.23 8.83
C GLU A 18 18.77 48.69 9.00
N GLN A 19 19.38 48.09 10.03
CA GLN A 19 19.43 46.60 10.14
C GLN A 19 18.37 45.95 11.05
N LEU A 20 17.10 46.07 10.65
CA LEU A 20 16.07 45.01 10.63
C LEU A 20 14.72 45.59 10.18
N GLY A 21 14.64 46.00 8.91
CA GLY A 21 13.44 46.56 8.28
C GLY A 21 12.34 45.51 8.06
N ILE A 22 11.75 45.00 9.14
CA ILE A 22 10.44 44.32 9.11
C ILE A 22 9.43 45.30 9.70
N GLU A 23 9.15 46.36 8.96
CA GLU A 23 7.90 47.09 9.14
C GLU A 23 6.76 46.13 8.79
N MET A 24 5.89 45.85 9.76
CA MET A 24 4.72 44.99 9.53
C MET A 24 3.66 45.76 8.73
N GLU A 25 3.90 45.93 7.42
CA GLU A 25 2.88 46.37 6.46
C GLU A 25 1.80 45.30 6.28
N ALA A 26 0.91 45.20 7.28
CA ALA A 26 -0.50 45.06 6.95
C ALA A 26 -0.97 46.42 6.40
N PRO A 27 -1.63 46.46 5.23
CA PRO A 27 -2.73 45.56 4.93
C PRO A 27 -2.67 44.88 3.55
N VAL A 28 -2.77 43.55 3.53
CA VAL A 28 -3.31 42.83 2.36
C VAL A 28 -4.81 43.10 2.25
N GLN A 29 -5.18 44.11 1.46
CA GLN A 29 -6.57 44.49 1.21
C GLN A 29 -7.25 43.47 0.27
N GLY A 30 -7.69 42.34 0.83
CA GLY A 30 -8.34 41.26 0.09
C GLY A 30 -9.42 40.56 0.90
N ALA A 31 -10.67 41.01 0.71
CA ALA A 31 -11.93 40.45 1.25
C ALA A 31 -12.01 40.27 2.79
N GLN A 32 -13.01 40.93 3.39
CA GLN A 32 -13.42 40.71 4.79
C GLN A 32 -14.23 39.39 4.89
N GLN A 33 -13.62 38.25 4.55
CA GLN A 33 -14.27 36.94 4.65
C GLN A 33 -14.56 36.60 6.12
N ASP A 34 -15.68 35.92 6.37
CA ASP A 34 -15.98 35.38 7.69
C ASP A 34 -14.90 34.34 8.04
N PRO A 35 -14.19 34.42 9.19
CA PRO A 35 -13.16 33.43 9.56
C PRO A 35 -13.70 31.99 9.60
N LEU A 36 -15.01 31.83 9.76
CA LEU A 36 -15.69 30.54 9.67
C LEU A 36 -15.60 29.92 8.25
N MET A 37 -15.50 30.71 7.16
CA MET A 37 -15.34 30.16 5.80
C MET A 37 -14.04 29.36 5.64
N ALA A 38 -12.91 29.88 6.13
CA ALA A 38 -11.63 29.18 6.06
C ALA A 38 -11.62 27.88 6.90
N ILE A 39 -12.37 27.87 8.01
CA ILE A 39 -12.58 26.66 8.83
C ILE A 39 -13.44 25.63 8.09
N LEU A 40 -14.53 26.07 7.45
CA LEU A 40 -15.41 25.21 6.63
C LEU A 40 -14.66 24.61 5.42
N GLU A 41 -13.81 25.40 4.76
CA GLU A 41 -12.94 24.95 3.67
C GLU A 41 -11.99 23.83 4.15
N ALA A 42 -11.27 24.06 5.25
CA ALA A 42 -10.35 23.09 5.82
C ALA A 42 -11.04 21.79 6.24
N ILE A 43 -12.27 21.86 6.78
CA ILE A 43 -13.10 20.69 7.11
C ILE A 43 -13.47 19.92 5.84
N VAL A 44 -14.04 20.58 4.83
CA VAL A 44 -14.51 19.94 3.59
C VAL A 44 -13.34 19.41 2.72
N TYR A 45 -12.12 19.90 2.96
CA TYR A 45 -10.87 19.38 2.39
C TYR A 45 -10.35 18.12 3.11
N VAL A 46 -10.38 18.07 4.45
CA VAL A 46 -9.78 16.97 5.22
C VAL A 46 -10.69 15.74 5.39
N THR A 47 -11.99 15.85 5.08
CA THR A 47 -12.96 14.78 5.29
C THR A 47 -13.08 13.81 4.09
N ASP A 48 -12.76 12.53 4.32
CA ASP A 48 -12.91 11.46 3.32
C ASP A 48 -14.38 11.18 2.95
N GLU A 49 -15.33 11.36 3.86
CA GLU A 49 -16.76 11.17 3.61
C GLU A 49 -17.50 12.53 3.50
N PRO A 50 -18.55 12.67 2.66
CA PRO A 50 -19.29 13.93 2.54
C PRO A 50 -20.04 14.26 3.85
N LEU A 51 -19.82 15.46 4.40
CA LEU A 51 -20.49 15.90 5.63
C LEU A 51 -21.67 16.82 5.34
N THR A 52 -22.82 16.54 5.96
CA THR A 52 -23.99 17.43 5.91
C THR A 52 -23.70 18.76 6.63
N ALA A 53 -24.32 19.85 6.18
CA ALA A 53 -24.22 21.15 6.88
C ALA A 53 -24.69 21.06 8.35
N ALA A 54 -25.59 20.13 8.67
CA ALA A 54 -26.01 19.85 10.05
C ALA A 54 -24.88 19.25 10.89
N GLN A 55 -24.17 18.22 10.40
CA GLN A 55 -23.03 17.64 11.11
C GLN A 55 -21.90 18.66 11.32
N ILE A 56 -21.61 19.49 10.31
CA ILE A 56 -20.56 20.51 10.40
C ILE A 56 -20.93 21.60 11.43
N ALA A 57 -22.19 22.06 11.42
CA ALA A 57 -22.70 23.04 12.38
C ALA A 57 -22.73 22.50 13.81
N ASP A 58 -23.23 21.27 14.01
CA ASP A 58 -23.29 20.62 15.32
C ASP A 58 -21.87 20.37 15.90
N ALA A 59 -20.88 20.08 15.04
CA ALA A 59 -19.49 19.90 15.45
C ALA A 59 -18.75 21.23 15.76
N LEU A 60 -19.15 22.34 15.14
CA LEU A 60 -18.57 23.66 15.36
C LEU A 60 -19.30 24.49 16.44
N GLY A 61 -20.51 24.07 16.86
CA GLY A 61 -21.37 24.84 17.76
C GLY A 61 -22.01 26.07 17.11
N GLU A 62 -22.03 26.14 15.78
CA GLU A 62 -22.52 27.28 14.99
C GLU A 62 -23.98 27.06 14.52
N PRO A 63 -24.78 28.12 14.29
CA PRO A 63 -26.15 27.95 13.80
C PRO A 63 -26.18 27.31 12.40
N ARG A 64 -26.92 26.20 12.27
CA ARG A 64 -27.11 25.47 11.00
C ARG A 64 -27.42 26.36 9.77
N PRO A 65 -28.26 27.43 9.85
CA PRO A 65 -28.48 28.33 8.72
C PRO A 65 -27.23 29.09 8.30
N ARG A 66 -26.42 29.59 9.24
CA ARG A 66 -25.16 30.31 8.95
C ARG A 66 -24.16 29.39 8.25
N VAL A 67 -24.03 28.15 8.73
CA VAL A 67 -23.14 27.15 8.11
C VAL A 67 -23.60 26.80 6.69
N ALA A 68 -24.90 26.63 6.44
CA ALA A 68 -25.44 26.43 5.10
C ALA A 68 -25.15 27.63 4.17
N GLU A 69 -25.44 28.86 4.60
CA GLU A 69 -25.15 30.08 3.82
C GLU A 69 -23.66 30.25 3.48
N LEU A 70 -22.75 29.91 4.40
CA LEU A 70 -21.31 29.99 4.16
C LEU A 70 -20.82 28.87 3.23
N LEU A 71 -21.38 27.66 3.33
CA LEU A 71 -21.10 26.57 2.40
C LEU A 71 -21.59 26.88 0.97
N GLU A 72 -22.76 27.51 0.82
CA GLU A 72 -23.24 27.99 -0.49
C GLU A 72 -22.31 29.05 -1.11
N LYS A 73 -21.83 30.01 -0.29
CA LYS A 73 -20.83 31.02 -0.73
C LYS A 73 -19.52 30.35 -1.16
N LEU A 74 -19.02 29.38 -0.39
CA LEU A 74 -17.79 28.65 -0.68
C LEU A 74 -17.93 27.76 -1.95
N VAL A 75 -19.10 27.15 -2.17
CA VAL A 75 -19.43 26.44 -3.42
C VAL A 75 -19.43 27.39 -4.61
N ALA A 76 -20.02 28.58 -4.48
CA ALA A 76 -20.03 29.60 -5.54
C ALA A 76 -18.61 30.11 -5.85
N GLU A 77 -17.78 30.33 -4.82
CA GLU A 77 -16.38 30.74 -4.92
C GLU A 77 -15.54 29.70 -5.67
N TYR A 78 -15.52 28.45 -5.20
CA TYR A 78 -14.77 27.36 -5.84
C TYR A 78 -15.24 27.05 -7.27
N ASN A 79 -16.48 27.37 -7.64
CA ASN A 79 -16.94 27.19 -9.02
C ASN A 79 -16.38 28.25 -9.99
N GLN A 80 -15.78 29.37 -9.52
CA GLN A 80 -15.19 30.39 -10.39
C GLN A 80 -14.00 29.85 -11.22
N PRO A 81 -13.75 30.38 -12.45
CA PRO A 81 -12.83 29.75 -13.42
C PRO A 81 -11.36 29.61 -13.00
N HIS A 82 -10.91 30.32 -11.97
CA HIS A 82 -9.51 30.28 -11.51
C HIS A 82 -9.21 29.17 -10.49
N HIS A 83 -10.24 28.54 -9.89
CA HIS A 83 -10.05 27.35 -9.05
C HIS A 83 -10.09 26.07 -9.91
N GLY A 84 -9.13 25.16 -9.71
CA GLY A 84 -9.17 23.81 -10.31
C GLY A 84 -9.95 22.77 -9.49
N LEU A 85 -10.41 23.15 -8.30
CA LEU A 85 -11.23 22.35 -7.39
C LEU A 85 -12.67 22.90 -7.39
N THR A 86 -13.64 22.07 -7.01
CA THR A 86 -15.07 22.39 -6.90
C THR A 86 -15.65 21.64 -5.70
N ILE A 87 -16.35 22.36 -4.83
CA ILE A 87 -17.11 21.75 -3.73
C ILE A 87 -18.48 21.36 -4.28
N ARG A 88 -18.90 20.13 -4.02
CA ARG A 88 -20.16 19.57 -4.51
C ARG A 88 -20.96 18.95 -3.37
N GLU A 89 -22.27 19.09 -3.45
CA GLU A 89 -23.18 18.29 -2.64
C GLU A 89 -23.30 16.88 -3.25
N VAL A 90 -23.04 15.86 -2.43
CA VAL A 90 -23.06 14.44 -2.79
C VAL A 90 -23.66 13.67 -1.62
N ALA A 91 -24.72 12.89 -1.87
CA ALA A 91 -25.47 12.16 -0.84
C ALA A 91 -26.00 13.04 0.33
N GLY A 92 -26.25 14.34 0.08
CA GLY A 92 -26.69 15.32 1.07
C GLY A 92 -25.58 15.96 1.91
N GLY A 93 -24.32 15.57 1.68
CA GLY A 93 -23.14 16.17 2.31
C GLY A 93 -22.25 16.90 1.32
N TYR A 94 -21.43 17.84 1.79
CA TYR A 94 -20.48 18.58 0.97
C TYR A 94 -19.14 17.83 0.90
N LYS A 95 -18.54 17.79 -0.28
CA LYS A 95 -17.19 17.23 -0.49
C LYS A 95 -16.42 18.03 -1.55
N MET A 96 -15.14 18.28 -1.31
CA MET A 96 -14.24 18.87 -2.30
C MET A 96 -13.83 17.84 -3.37
N SER A 97 -13.77 18.27 -4.63
CA SER A 97 -13.45 17.43 -5.79
C SER A 97 -12.70 18.24 -6.86
N THR A 98 -12.08 17.58 -7.84
CA THR A 98 -11.44 18.26 -8.97
C THR A 98 -12.45 18.60 -10.07
N LYS A 99 -12.26 19.72 -10.78
CA LYS A 99 -13.16 20.09 -11.89
C LYS A 99 -13.02 19.10 -13.05
N PRO A 100 -14.14 18.72 -13.72
CA PRO A 100 -14.12 17.75 -14.81
C PRO A 100 -13.28 18.22 -16.01
N GLU A 101 -13.20 19.53 -16.23
CA GLU A 101 -12.36 20.19 -17.23
C GLU A 101 -10.87 19.82 -17.14
N HIS A 102 -10.40 19.40 -15.96
CA HIS A 102 -8.99 19.04 -15.71
C HIS A 102 -8.76 17.53 -15.69
N HIS A 103 -9.79 16.71 -15.93
CA HIS A 103 -9.74 15.25 -15.78
C HIS A 103 -8.58 14.61 -16.57
N GLU A 104 -8.38 14.99 -17.84
CA GLU A 104 -7.31 14.41 -18.66
C GLU A 104 -5.91 14.77 -18.12
N ALA A 105 -5.70 16.04 -17.77
CA ALA A 105 -4.42 16.51 -17.22
C ALA A 105 -4.09 15.82 -15.88
N ILE A 106 -5.08 15.70 -14.99
CA ILE A 106 -4.94 15.00 -13.69
C ILE A 106 -4.67 13.52 -13.93
N ARG A 107 -5.40 12.85 -14.82
CA ARG A 107 -5.21 11.44 -15.15
C ARG A 107 -3.83 11.17 -15.76
N ALA A 108 -3.34 12.06 -16.61
CA ALA A 108 -2.00 12.00 -17.19
C ALA A 108 -0.89 12.27 -16.15
N PHE A 109 -1.15 13.16 -15.18
CA PHE A 109 -0.23 13.44 -14.07
C PHE A 109 -0.14 12.27 -13.10
N VAL A 110 -1.28 11.75 -12.60
CA VAL A 110 -1.33 10.59 -11.69
C VAL A 110 -0.65 9.38 -12.31
N LYS A 111 -0.89 9.09 -13.61
CA LYS A 111 -0.23 8.00 -14.34
C LYS A 111 1.30 8.14 -14.45
N LYS A 112 1.86 9.35 -14.31
CA LYS A 112 3.31 9.61 -14.28
C LYS A 112 3.87 9.58 -12.86
N LEU A 113 3.11 10.09 -11.87
CA LEU A 113 3.51 10.18 -10.47
C LEU A 113 3.45 8.82 -9.77
N GLN A 114 2.42 8.03 -10.09
CA GLN A 114 2.29 6.62 -9.78
C GLN A 114 2.14 5.85 -11.11
N PRO A 115 3.25 5.43 -11.76
CA PRO A 115 3.15 4.37 -12.74
C PRO A 115 2.53 3.15 -12.05
N PRO A 116 1.46 2.53 -12.60
CA PRO A 116 0.82 1.40 -11.94
C PRO A 116 1.85 0.29 -11.73
N LEU A 117 2.17 -0.01 -10.47
CA LEU A 117 3.17 -1.02 -10.09
C LEU A 117 2.68 -2.39 -10.55
N LYS A 118 2.97 -2.76 -11.80
CA LYS A 118 2.66 -4.08 -12.35
C LYS A 118 3.21 -5.13 -11.38
N LEU A 119 2.32 -6.00 -10.91
CA LEU A 119 2.73 -7.25 -10.27
C LEU A 119 3.43 -8.08 -11.36
N SER A 120 4.53 -8.76 -11.02
CA SER A 120 5.09 -9.78 -11.91
C SER A 120 4.09 -10.94 -12.05
N LEU A 121 4.21 -11.75 -13.10
CA LEU A 121 3.31 -12.89 -13.32
C LEU A 121 3.27 -13.81 -12.09
N ALA A 122 4.44 -14.17 -11.55
CA ALA A 122 4.56 -14.93 -10.30
C ALA A 122 3.87 -14.29 -9.07
N ALA A 123 3.75 -12.95 -9.04
CA ALA A 123 3.04 -12.24 -7.98
C ALA A 123 1.52 -12.18 -8.21
N LEU A 124 1.06 -12.15 -9.46
CA LEU A 124 -0.35 -12.33 -9.82
C LEU A 124 -0.82 -13.76 -9.53
N GLU A 125 -0.05 -14.77 -9.93
CA GLU A 125 -0.29 -16.18 -9.60
C GLU A 125 -0.40 -16.39 -8.09
N THR A 126 0.57 -15.87 -7.32
CA THR A 126 0.59 -16.01 -5.86
C THR A 126 -0.61 -15.31 -5.21
N LEU A 127 -0.99 -14.12 -5.70
CA LEU A 127 -2.17 -13.41 -5.24
C LEU A 127 -3.47 -14.16 -5.56
N ALA A 128 -3.57 -14.76 -6.75
CA ALA A 128 -4.72 -15.57 -7.16
C ALA A 128 -4.87 -16.83 -6.29
N VAL A 129 -3.77 -17.56 -6.02
CA VAL A 129 -3.78 -18.71 -5.10
C VAL A 129 -4.28 -18.29 -3.71
N ILE A 130 -3.84 -17.14 -3.19
CA ILE A 130 -4.34 -16.63 -1.91
C ILE A 130 -5.82 -16.26 -1.99
N ALA A 131 -6.26 -15.56 -3.05
CA ALA A 131 -7.65 -15.13 -3.21
C ALA A 131 -8.65 -16.31 -3.22
N TYR A 132 -8.32 -17.42 -3.91
CA TYR A 132 -9.19 -18.60 -4.03
C TYR A 132 -8.98 -19.68 -2.95
N LYS A 133 -7.89 -19.66 -2.16
CA LYS A 133 -7.60 -20.69 -1.13
C LYS A 133 -7.49 -20.16 0.30
N GLN A 134 -7.63 -18.86 0.54
CA GLN A 134 -7.60 -18.27 1.87
C GLN A 134 -8.61 -18.90 2.86
N PRO A 135 -8.25 -19.03 4.15
CA PRO A 135 -6.96 -18.70 4.75
C PRO A 135 -5.90 -19.79 4.48
N VAL A 136 -4.75 -19.40 3.90
CA VAL A 136 -3.73 -20.34 3.39
C VAL A 136 -2.33 -19.97 3.88
N THR A 137 -1.45 -20.94 4.11
CA THR A 137 -0.09 -20.74 4.62
C THR A 137 0.97 -20.67 3.52
N ALA A 138 2.15 -20.11 3.83
CA ALA A 138 3.25 -19.98 2.87
C ALA A 138 3.70 -21.32 2.23
N PRO A 139 3.82 -22.46 2.96
CA PRO A 139 4.12 -23.75 2.35
C PRO A 139 3.06 -24.22 1.34
N GLU A 140 1.78 -24.14 1.69
CA GLU A 140 0.66 -24.56 0.82
C GLU A 140 0.62 -23.74 -0.49
N ILE A 141 0.96 -22.45 -0.43
CA ILE A 141 1.09 -21.58 -1.61
C ILE A 141 2.25 -22.04 -2.52
N MET A 142 3.39 -22.46 -1.94
CA MET A 142 4.55 -22.93 -2.70
C MET A 142 4.32 -24.32 -3.30
N GLU A 143 3.60 -25.20 -2.59
CA GLU A 143 3.15 -26.50 -3.07
C GLU A 143 2.23 -26.35 -4.29
N ILE A 144 1.19 -25.51 -4.20
CA ILE A 144 0.26 -25.23 -5.30
C ILE A 144 0.96 -24.61 -6.52
N ARG A 145 1.99 -23.77 -6.32
CA ARG A 145 2.74 -23.13 -7.43
C ARG A 145 3.94 -23.93 -7.95
N GLY A 146 4.32 -25.03 -7.29
CA GLY A 146 5.48 -25.85 -7.67
C GLY A 146 6.86 -25.16 -7.61
N VAL A 147 6.95 -23.89 -7.22
CA VAL A 147 8.20 -23.10 -7.23
C VAL A 147 8.34 -22.21 -6.00
N GLN A 148 9.55 -22.08 -5.46
CA GLN A 148 9.82 -21.26 -4.28
C GLN A 148 9.66 -19.76 -4.58
N GLY A 149 8.73 -19.10 -3.89
CA GLY A 149 8.33 -17.71 -4.14
C GLY A 149 8.67 -16.72 -3.00
N ALA A 150 9.79 -16.92 -2.30
CA ALA A 150 10.06 -16.28 -1.00
C ALA A 150 9.88 -14.75 -0.96
N GLY A 151 10.32 -14.00 -1.98
CA GLY A 151 10.17 -12.54 -2.04
C GLY A 151 8.76 -12.04 -2.40
N VAL A 152 7.89 -12.92 -2.92
CA VAL A 152 6.57 -12.52 -3.46
C VAL A 152 5.60 -12.19 -2.33
N LEU A 153 5.55 -13.00 -1.27
CA LEU A 153 4.67 -12.77 -0.12
C LEU A 153 4.96 -11.43 0.55
N LYS A 154 6.25 -11.08 0.73
CA LYS A 154 6.64 -9.74 1.21
C LYS A 154 6.13 -8.65 0.27
N THR A 155 6.36 -8.79 -1.04
CA THR A 155 5.88 -7.81 -2.04
C THR A 155 4.37 -7.59 -1.99
N LEU A 156 3.57 -8.63 -1.71
CA LEU A 156 2.10 -8.53 -1.59
C LEU A 156 1.65 -7.92 -0.24
N LEU A 157 2.39 -8.17 0.84
CA LEU A 157 2.18 -7.56 2.17
C LEU A 157 2.53 -6.06 2.16
N ASP A 158 3.69 -5.70 1.63
CA ASP A 158 4.17 -4.31 1.56
C ASP A 158 3.20 -3.44 0.73
N ARG A 159 2.55 -4.03 -0.28
CA ARG A 159 1.50 -3.42 -1.11
C ARG A 159 0.09 -3.48 -0.49
N LYS A 160 -0.06 -4.01 0.73
CA LYS A 160 -1.34 -4.20 1.45
C LYS A 160 -2.39 -5.05 0.71
N LEU A 161 -2.03 -5.81 -0.32
CA LEU A 161 -2.99 -6.65 -1.08
C LEU A 161 -3.36 -7.92 -0.30
N ILE A 162 -2.44 -8.41 0.54
CA ILE A 162 -2.69 -9.49 1.49
C ILE A 162 -2.36 -9.04 2.91
N THR A 163 -2.92 -9.74 3.90
CA THR A 163 -2.63 -9.58 5.32
C THR A 163 -2.62 -10.94 6.00
N THR A 164 -2.21 -11.00 7.27
CA THR A 164 -2.23 -12.23 8.05
C THR A 164 -3.64 -12.54 8.58
N ALA A 165 -3.92 -13.83 8.76
CA ALA A 165 -5.17 -14.37 9.28
C ALA A 165 -4.97 -15.17 10.58
N GLY A 166 -3.88 -14.89 11.31
CA GLY A 166 -3.42 -15.69 12.45
C GLY A 166 -2.39 -16.75 12.05
N ARG A 167 -2.37 -17.88 12.77
CA ARG A 167 -1.46 -19.01 12.55
C ARG A 167 -2.24 -20.33 12.56
N LYS A 168 -1.85 -21.29 11.71
CA LYS A 168 -2.46 -22.62 11.63
C LYS A 168 -2.04 -23.47 12.84
N ASN A 169 -2.99 -24.17 13.47
CA ASN A 169 -2.73 -25.01 14.64
C ASN A 169 -2.16 -26.38 14.24
N VAL A 170 -0.93 -26.36 13.70
CA VAL A 170 -0.12 -27.54 13.32
C VAL A 170 1.33 -27.32 13.78
N VAL A 171 2.18 -28.34 13.63
CA VAL A 171 3.62 -28.26 13.91
C VAL A 171 4.26 -27.06 13.20
N GLY A 172 5.11 -26.31 13.89
CA GLY A 172 5.71 -25.06 13.40
C GLY A 172 4.80 -23.83 13.40
N ARG A 173 3.49 -23.98 13.67
CA ARG A 173 2.46 -22.92 13.73
C ARG A 173 2.58 -21.85 12.62
N PRO A 174 2.58 -22.26 11.32
CA PRO A 174 2.81 -21.35 10.20
C PRO A 174 1.75 -20.25 10.10
N ILE A 175 2.16 -19.09 9.59
CA ILE A 175 1.30 -17.91 9.38
C ILE A 175 0.28 -18.21 8.27
N LEU A 176 -0.98 -17.86 8.52
CA LEU A 176 -2.05 -17.87 7.52
C LEU A 176 -2.16 -16.49 6.85
N TYR A 177 -2.48 -16.48 5.56
CA TYR A 177 -2.66 -15.28 4.74
C TYR A 177 -4.06 -15.22 4.13
N LYS A 178 -4.55 -13.99 3.93
CA LYS A 178 -5.83 -13.65 3.31
C LYS A 178 -5.72 -12.35 2.52
N THR A 179 -6.64 -12.08 1.60
CA THR A 179 -6.74 -10.79 0.91
C THR A 179 -7.28 -9.69 1.82
N THR A 180 -7.12 -8.42 1.43
CA THR A 180 -7.56 -7.25 2.19
C THR A 180 -8.75 -6.52 1.53
N LYS A 181 -9.25 -5.45 2.17
CA LYS A 181 -10.15 -4.49 1.50
C LYS A 181 -9.46 -3.77 0.33
N GLU A 182 -8.16 -3.50 0.44
CA GLU A 182 -7.37 -2.89 -0.63
C GLU A 182 -7.39 -3.75 -1.90
N PHE A 183 -7.27 -5.09 -1.77
CA PHE A 183 -7.43 -6.01 -2.89
C PHE A 183 -8.80 -5.86 -3.58
N LEU A 184 -9.89 -5.81 -2.81
CA LEU A 184 -11.24 -5.65 -3.39
C LEU A 184 -11.36 -4.32 -4.17
N VAL A 185 -10.87 -3.21 -3.60
CA VAL A 185 -10.84 -1.89 -4.25
C VAL A 185 -9.99 -1.89 -5.53
N GLN A 186 -8.78 -2.46 -5.49
CA GLN A 186 -7.85 -2.49 -6.63
C GLN A 186 -8.34 -3.37 -7.79
N PHE A 187 -9.16 -4.40 -7.50
CA PHE A 187 -9.74 -5.30 -8.50
C PHE A 187 -11.20 -4.95 -8.87
N GLY A 188 -11.78 -3.90 -8.27
CA GLY A 188 -13.14 -3.43 -8.57
C GLY A 188 -14.25 -4.35 -8.04
N LEU A 189 -13.96 -5.20 -7.05
CA LEU A 189 -14.87 -6.18 -6.48
C LEU A 189 -15.59 -5.61 -5.24
N LYS A 190 -16.87 -5.90 -5.09
CA LYS A 190 -17.66 -5.62 -3.88
C LYS A 190 -17.26 -6.55 -2.73
N ASP A 191 -17.14 -7.85 -3.04
CA ASP A 191 -16.74 -8.90 -2.11
C ASP A 191 -16.15 -10.12 -2.85
N LEU A 192 -15.72 -11.13 -2.10
CA LEU A 192 -14.99 -12.28 -2.65
C LEU A 192 -15.86 -13.27 -3.46
N SER A 193 -17.18 -13.14 -3.43
CA SER A 193 -18.08 -13.98 -4.25
C SER A 193 -18.17 -13.53 -5.71
N GLU A 194 -17.67 -12.33 -6.03
CA GLU A 194 -17.56 -11.81 -7.40
C GLU A 194 -16.27 -12.27 -8.11
N LEU A 195 -15.44 -13.09 -7.45
CA LEU A 195 -14.30 -13.77 -8.09
C LEU A 195 -14.83 -14.90 -8.99
N PRO A 196 -14.52 -14.91 -10.31
CA PRO A 196 -15.01 -15.95 -11.23
C PRO A 196 -14.69 -17.36 -10.75
N THR A 197 -15.67 -18.26 -10.78
CA THR A 197 -15.39 -19.70 -10.62
C THR A 197 -14.52 -20.20 -11.78
N LEU A 198 -13.87 -21.35 -11.60
CA LEU A 198 -13.01 -21.94 -12.65
C LEU A 198 -13.73 -22.11 -14.00
N LYS A 199 -15.04 -22.39 -13.99
CA LYS A 199 -15.86 -22.51 -15.21
C LYS A 199 -16.10 -21.16 -15.88
N GLU A 200 -16.46 -20.14 -15.09
CA GLU A 200 -16.63 -18.77 -15.60
C GLU A 200 -15.29 -18.20 -16.09
N PHE A 201 -14.17 -18.62 -15.49
CA PHE A 201 -12.83 -18.27 -15.96
C PHE A 201 -12.48 -18.95 -17.31
N GLU A 202 -12.87 -20.21 -17.53
CA GLU A 202 -12.73 -20.88 -18.82
C GLU A 202 -13.57 -20.17 -19.91
N GLU A 203 -14.82 -19.79 -19.59
CA GLU A 203 -15.68 -19.01 -20.49
C GLU A 203 -15.14 -17.61 -20.75
N LEU A 204 -14.69 -16.88 -19.72
CA LEU A 204 -14.03 -15.57 -19.86
C LEU A 204 -12.74 -15.66 -20.68
N ARG A 205 -11.90 -16.68 -20.47
CA ARG A 205 -10.69 -16.92 -21.26
C ARG A 205 -11.04 -17.09 -22.74
N ARG A 206 -12.04 -17.92 -23.03
CA ARG A 206 -12.53 -18.20 -24.39
C ARG A 206 -13.13 -16.96 -25.06
N MET A 207 -13.88 -16.14 -24.33
CA MET A 207 -14.42 -14.87 -24.84
C MET A 207 -13.35 -13.80 -25.04
N ALA A 208 -12.31 -13.76 -24.20
CA ALA A 208 -11.29 -12.70 -24.21
C ALA A 208 -10.10 -12.96 -25.15
N LEU A 209 -9.77 -14.22 -25.43
CA LEU A 209 -8.63 -14.61 -26.28
C LEU A 209 -9.05 -15.19 -27.64
N GLY A 210 -10.31 -15.61 -27.80
CA GLY A 210 -10.77 -16.36 -28.96
C GLY A 210 -10.46 -17.86 -28.87
N GLU A 211 -11.04 -18.63 -29.79
CA GLU A 211 -10.99 -20.10 -29.79
C GLU A 211 -9.74 -20.66 -30.48
N ASP A 212 -8.54 -20.41 -29.92
CA ASP A 212 -7.32 -21.18 -30.24
C ASP A 212 -6.30 -21.27 -29.09
N GLU A 213 -6.70 -21.90 -27.98
CA GLU A 213 -5.86 -22.91 -27.32
C GLU A 213 -6.80 -23.97 -26.72
N GLY A 214 -6.62 -25.23 -27.13
CA GLY A 214 -7.37 -26.36 -26.57
C GLY A 214 -7.05 -26.61 -25.09
N PRO A 215 -7.82 -27.46 -24.40
CA PRO A 215 -7.54 -27.82 -23.01
C PRO A 215 -6.14 -28.46 -22.91
N VAL A 216 -5.27 -27.85 -22.11
CA VAL A 216 -3.97 -28.44 -21.75
C VAL A 216 -4.22 -29.69 -20.92
N ALA A 217 -4.22 -30.83 -21.60
CA ALA A 217 -4.52 -32.13 -21.01
C ALA A 217 -3.42 -32.52 -20.01
N ALA A 218 -3.69 -32.26 -18.73
CA ALA A 218 -2.93 -32.85 -17.64
C ALA A 218 -3.34 -34.32 -17.52
N ASP A 219 -2.64 -35.20 -18.24
CA ASP A 219 -2.70 -36.64 -18.06
C ASP A 219 -1.31 -37.20 -17.78
N GLY A 220 -1.23 -38.20 -16.92
CA GLY A 220 0.00 -38.62 -16.26
C GLY A 220 0.16 -40.13 -16.26
N SER A 221 1.01 -40.63 -17.16
CA SER A 221 1.80 -41.87 -17.02
C SER A 221 1.11 -43.08 -16.37
N GLU A 222 0.55 -43.97 -17.19
CA GLU A 222 0.57 -45.42 -16.91
C GLU A 222 1.35 -46.19 -17.98
N ALA A 223 1.78 -47.41 -17.66
CA ALA A 223 2.88 -48.10 -18.33
C ALA A 223 2.47 -49.11 -19.42
N GLY A 224 3.34 -49.32 -20.41
CA GLY A 224 3.12 -50.31 -21.47
C GLY A 224 4.31 -50.57 -22.40
N ALA A 225 5.22 -51.46 -22.00
CA ALA A 225 6.15 -52.18 -22.90
C ALA A 225 5.61 -53.64 -23.05
N PRO A 226 5.89 -54.41 -24.14
CA PRO A 226 7.25 -54.63 -24.68
C PRO A 226 7.39 -54.90 -26.21
N ALA A 227 8.64 -55.16 -26.64
CA ALA A 227 9.05 -55.83 -27.90
C ALA A 227 8.76 -55.10 -29.24
N ALA A 228 9.57 -55.17 -30.31
CA ALA A 228 10.98 -55.56 -30.55
C ALA A 228 11.38 -55.00 -31.97
N GLU A 229 12.54 -55.19 -32.62
CA GLU A 229 13.74 -56.03 -32.42
C GLU A 229 15.04 -55.19 -32.60
N GLY A 230 16.09 -55.74 -33.21
CA GLY A 230 17.32 -55.07 -33.69
C GLY A 230 17.74 -55.67 -35.06
N PRO A 231 19.05 -55.67 -35.47
CA PRO A 231 20.24 -55.22 -34.73
C PRO A 231 21.29 -54.43 -35.59
N ALA A 232 22.48 -54.24 -34.99
CA ALA A 232 23.80 -53.92 -35.61
C ALA A 232 24.11 -52.43 -35.92
N GLU A 233 25.37 -51.96 -35.95
CA GLU A 233 26.69 -52.63 -35.91
C GLU A 233 27.63 -52.18 -34.75
N ASP A 234 28.81 -52.81 -34.66
CA ASP A 234 29.84 -52.70 -33.61
C ASP A 234 30.92 -51.63 -33.88
N SER A 235 31.55 -51.09 -32.83
CA SER A 235 32.87 -50.43 -32.84
C SER A 235 33.43 -50.21 -31.43
N GLN A 236 34.70 -50.56 -31.21
CA GLN A 236 35.35 -50.72 -29.89
C GLN A 236 36.25 -49.53 -29.44
N PRO A 237 36.69 -49.50 -28.15
CA PRO A 237 37.12 -48.25 -27.49
C PRO A 237 38.63 -48.10 -27.21
N ALA A 238 39.01 -46.91 -26.72
CA ALA A 238 40.17 -46.62 -25.86
C ALA A 238 39.66 -45.77 -24.68
N GLY A 239 40.21 -45.74 -23.46
CA GLY A 239 41.61 -45.88 -23.04
C GLY A 239 42.14 -44.47 -22.68
N ALA A 240 42.63 -44.16 -21.46
CA ALA A 240 42.91 -45.00 -20.30
C ALA A 240 42.94 -44.17 -18.97
N ARG A 241 43.36 -44.83 -17.87
CA ARG A 241 43.97 -44.33 -16.60
C ARG A 241 44.25 -42.80 -16.53
N GLY A 242 44.02 -42.08 -15.43
CA GLY A 242 43.82 -42.49 -14.03
C GLY A 242 44.70 -41.62 -13.10
N GLY A 243 44.27 -41.33 -11.87
CA GLY A 243 45.03 -40.49 -10.93
C GLY A 243 44.29 -40.26 -9.60
N GLU A 244 45.03 -40.28 -8.49
CA GLU A 244 44.48 -40.31 -7.13
C GLU A 244 44.71 -38.99 -6.37
N GLY A 245 43.82 -38.71 -5.41
CA GLY A 245 44.21 -38.08 -4.13
C GLY A 245 44.33 -36.55 -4.06
N SER A 246 43.44 -35.95 -3.26
CA SER A 246 43.81 -34.92 -2.27
C SER A 246 42.82 -34.99 -1.10
N SER A 247 43.21 -34.49 0.09
CA SER A 247 42.54 -34.82 1.36
C SER A 247 42.20 -33.61 2.23
N ALA A 248 41.22 -33.84 3.13
CA ALA A 248 40.91 -33.04 4.32
C ALA A 248 40.32 -31.62 4.05
N GLN A 249 39.59 -30.98 4.96
CA GLN A 249 39.52 -31.17 6.42
C GLN A 249 38.09 -31.09 6.98
N GLU A 250 37.83 -31.85 8.03
CA GLU A 250 36.79 -31.54 9.03
C GLU A 250 37.37 -30.59 10.10
N THR A 251 36.55 -29.71 10.66
CA THR A 251 36.55 -29.33 12.10
C THR A 251 35.22 -28.63 12.42
N PRO A 252 34.74 -28.61 13.69
CA PRO A 252 33.30 -28.65 13.95
C PRO A 252 32.75 -27.50 14.84
N VAL A 253 31.43 -27.61 15.10
CA VAL A 253 30.58 -26.99 16.15
C VAL A 253 31.07 -25.76 16.95
N ALA A 254 30.17 -24.78 17.04
CA ALA A 254 30.10 -23.85 18.17
C ALA A 254 28.64 -23.81 18.67
N ASP A 255 28.42 -24.25 19.90
CA ASP A 255 27.14 -24.13 20.61
C ASP A 255 27.11 -22.79 21.39
N ALA A 256 25.93 -22.19 21.56
CA ALA A 256 25.76 -20.89 22.20
C ALA A 256 24.37 -20.79 22.84
N GLN A 257 24.29 -21.07 24.13
CA GLN A 257 23.03 -21.26 24.85
C GLN A 257 22.84 -20.27 26.01
N GLY A 258 21.63 -19.70 26.09
CA GLY A 258 21.06 -19.00 27.26
C GLY A 258 21.09 -17.47 27.22
N PRO A 259 20.39 -16.79 28.16
CA PRO A 259 19.35 -17.30 29.07
C PRO A 259 18.02 -16.52 28.98
N ASP A 260 16.97 -17.05 29.61
CA ASP A 260 15.75 -16.30 29.95
C ASP A 260 16.02 -15.16 30.96
N PRO A 261 15.14 -14.16 30.99
CA PRO A 261 14.67 -13.63 32.27
C PRO A 261 13.14 -13.64 32.42
N GLU A 262 12.70 -13.97 33.63
CA GLU A 262 11.32 -13.87 34.13
C GLU A 262 10.85 -12.38 34.07
N ALA A 263 9.71 -12.05 33.45
CA ALA A 263 8.35 -12.12 33.99
C ALA A 263 8.06 -11.15 35.16
N GLU A 264 7.42 -10.00 34.87
CA GLU A 264 6.63 -9.23 35.85
C GLU A 264 5.37 -8.58 35.23
N LEU A 265 4.21 -9.01 35.75
CA LEU A 265 3.05 -8.20 36.18
C LEU A 265 2.22 -7.36 35.17
N GLU A 266 1.02 -7.88 34.86
CA GLU A 266 -0.17 -7.04 34.53
C GLU A 266 -1.01 -6.75 35.80
N PRO A 267 -1.64 -5.56 35.91
CA PRO A 267 -2.67 -5.28 36.90
C PRO A 267 -4.09 -5.46 36.32
N ASP A 268 -4.84 -6.44 36.84
CA ASP A 268 -6.26 -6.69 36.53
C ASP A 268 -7.18 -6.29 37.70
N ALA A 269 -8.50 -6.35 37.47
CA ALA A 269 -9.60 -6.23 38.43
C ALA A 269 -9.86 -4.82 39.02
N ALA A 270 -10.57 -3.99 38.24
CA ALA A 270 -11.31 -2.87 38.78
C ALA A 270 -12.44 -3.36 39.72
N GLY A 271 -12.32 -3.09 41.02
CA GLY A 271 -13.33 -3.45 42.01
C GLY A 271 -14.46 -2.43 42.13
N LEU A 272 -15.65 -2.78 41.65
CA LEU A 272 -16.91 -2.10 41.99
C LEU A 272 -17.94 -3.12 42.47
N ALA A 273 -18.11 -3.21 43.78
CA ALA A 273 -19.14 -4.01 44.42
C ALA A 273 -20.29 -3.08 44.86
N GLU A 274 -21.37 -3.03 44.08
CA GLU A 274 -22.62 -2.44 44.56
C GLU A 274 -23.28 -3.37 45.57
N GLN A 275 -23.44 -2.90 46.80
CA GLN A 275 -24.32 -3.49 47.80
C GLN A 275 -25.24 -2.39 48.35
N GLN A 276 -26.54 -2.54 48.10
CA GLN A 276 -27.59 -1.83 48.83
C GLN A 276 -28.54 -2.88 49.43
N PRO A 277 -28.70 -2.93 50.76
CA PRO A 277 -29.90 -3.45 51.41
C PRO A 277 -30.99 -2.35 51.45
N GLU A 278 -32.18 -2.73 51.92
CA GLU A 278 -33.42 -1.93 52.05
C GLU A 278 -33.28 -0.65 52.89
#